data_AF-A0A7Y2L356-F1
#
_entry.id   AF-A0A7Y2L356-F1
#
_cell.length_a   1.000
_cell.length_b   1.000
_cell.length_c   1.000
_cell.angle_alpha   90.00
_cell.angle_beta   90.00
_cell.angle_gamma   90.00
#
_symmetry.space_group_name_H-M   'P 1'
#
loop_
_entity.id
_entity.type
_entity.pdbx_description
1 polymer ?
#
loop_
_entity_poly.entity_id
_entity_poly.type
_entity_poly.pdbx_seq_one_letter_code
_entity_poly.pdbx_strand_id
1 'polypeptide(L)'
;LSLPMSETVTAGSRVRRQRDESMARRLSFDLWQRQHRQCDQYLSTPSLPGTWLNKPFAQYCQDLAQLKNLSTNGEEDWPALQAAGWKRLAQVRNLELVRGLFRRPMELWLVLDRALYLSERGYEVQLGEFCDSHLTPRNLMLLAQRCG
;
A
#
# COMPACT_ATOMS: atom_id res chain seq x y z
N LEU A 1 -2.07 -11.75 -13.44
CA LEU A 1 -1.54 -11.82 -12.06
C LEU A 1 -1.41 -10.39 -11.51
N SER A 2 -2.10 -10.04 -10.41
CA SER A 2 -2.11 -8.66 -9.85
C SER A 2 -1.07 -8.40 -8.76
N LEU A 3 -0.30 -9.41 -8.36
CA LEU A 3 0.73 -9.35 -7.32
C LEU A 3 1.81 -8.24 -7.50
N PRO A 4 2.27 -7.88 -8.72
CA PRO A 4 3.31 -6.86 -8.87
C PRO A 4 2.81 -5.40 -8.75
N MET A 5 1.49 -5.15 -8.66
CA MET A 5 0.95 -3.77 -8.61
C MET A 5 1.25 -3.02 -7.30
N SER A 6 1.81 -3.72 -6.30
CA SER A 6 2.08 -3.15 -4.98
C SER A 6 3.47 -2.54 -4.84
N GLU A 7 4.29 -2.53 -5.90
CA GLU A 7 5.64 -1.97 -5.84
C GLU A 7 5.70 -0.55 -6.39
N THR A 8 6.23 0.36 -5.58
CA THR A 8 6.43 1.75 -5.98
C THR A 8 7.88 1.93 -6.43
N VAL A 9 8.20 1.50 -7.65
CA VAL A 9 9.55 1.62 -8.20
C VAL A 9 9.75 2.97 -8.90
N THR A 10 8.72 3.48 -9.57
CA THR A 10 8.79 4.65 -10.47
C THR A 10 8.40 6.00 -9.83
N ALA A 11 7.89 6.02 -8.59
CA ALA A 11 7.45 7.28 -7.99
C ALA A 11 8.65 8.12 -7.51
N GLY A 12 8.69 9.38 -7.97
CA GLY A 12 9.66 10.37 -7.51
C GLY A 12 9.57 10.67 -6.01
N SER A 13 10.65 11.24 -5.46
CA SER A 13 10.80 11.53 -4.03
C SER A 13 9.63 12.31 -3.43
N ARG A 14 9.12 13.32 -4.15
CA ARG A 14 7.97 14.13 -3.75
C ARG A 14 6.70 13.29 -3.55
N VAL A 15 6.41 12.40 -4.50
CA VAL A 15 5.22 11.53 -4.45
C VAL A 15 5.33 10.54 -3.29
N ARG A 16 6.52 9.99 -3.05
CA ARG A 16 6.77 9.12 -1.89
C ARG A 16 6.52 9.85 -0.58
N ARG A 17 7.09 11.06 -0.41
CA ARG A 17 6.89 11.88 0.79
C ARG A 17 5.41 12.20 1.03
N GLN A 18 4.68 12.59 -0.01
CA GLN A 18 3.25 12.90 0.11
C GLN A 18 2.41 11.68 0.49
N ARG A 19 2.73 10.51 -0.09
CA ARG A 19 2.10 9.24 0.29
C ARG A 19 2.36 8.90 1.74
N ASP A 20 3.60 9.04 2.18
CA ASP A 20 4.02 8.72 3.54
C ASP A 20 3.35 9.62 4.56
N GLU A 21 3.30 10.93 4.29
CA GLU A 21 2.57 11.88 5.11
C GLU A 21 1.08 11.55 5.19
N SER A 22 0.45 11.23 4.05
CA SER A 22 -0.96 10.81 4.00
C SER A 22 -1.22 9.56 4.85
N MET A 23 -0.36 8.55 4.73
CA MET A 23 -0.47 7.31 5.50
C MET A 23 -0.22 7.54 6.99
N ALA A 24 0.82 8.30 7.36
CA ALA A 24 1.12 8.63 8.75
C ALA A 24 -0.05 9.37 9.41
N ARG A 25 -0.62 10.39 8.75
CA ARG A 25 -1.78 11.13 9.27
C ARG A 25 -3.02 10.25 9.46
N ARG A 26 -3.31 9.35 8.51
CA ARG A 26 -4.41 8.38 8.63
C ARG A 26 -4.19 7.40 9.78
N LEU A 27 -2.95 6.94 9.98
CA LEU A 27 -2.60 6.04 11.09
C LEU A 27 -2.69 6.78 12.44
N SER A 28 -2.27 8.04 12.52
CA SER A 28 -2.48 8.85 13.72
C SER A 28 -3.96 9.00 14.06
N PHE A 29 -4.81 9.28 13.06
CA PHE A 29 -6.25 9.37 13.28
C PHE A 29 -6.86 8.02 13.70
N ASP A 30 -6.40 6.90 13.12
CA ASP A 30 -6.83 5.56 13.55
C ASP A 30 -6.45 5.26 14.99
N LEU A 31 -5.27 5.69 15.46
CA LEU A 31 -4.89 5.55 16.87
C LEU A 31 -5.80 6.37 17.78
N TRP A 32 -6.00 7.65 17.44
CA TRP A 32 -6.87 8.54 18.20
C TRP A 32 -8.31 8.03 18.28
N GLN A 33 -8.91 7.66 17.15
CA GLN A 33 -10.32 7.25 17.12
C GLN A 33 -10.56 5.97 17.94
N ARG A 34 -9.61 5.02 17.95
CA ARG A 34 -9.70 3.80 18.78
C ARG A 34 -9.64 4.12 20.27
N GLN A 35 -8.72 5.02 20.65
CA GLN A 35 -8.60 5.49 22.04
C GLN A 35 -9.86 6.24 22.48
N HIS A 36 -10.32 7.18 21.67
CA HIS A 36 -11.48 8.02 21.94
C HIS A 36 -12.77 7.21 22.03
N ARG A 37 -12.98 6.25 21.12
CA ARG A 37 -14.17 5.36 21.11
C ARG A 37 -14.03 4.15 22.04
N GLN A 38 -12.88 3.97 22.70
CA GLN A 38 -12.53 2.81 23.52
C GLN A 38 -12.81 1.47 22.82
N CYS A 39 -12.51 1.40 21.52
CA CYS A 39 -12.83 0.26 20.68
C CYS A 39 -11.72 0.03 19.65
N ASP A 40 -11.25 -1.22 19.55
CA ASP A 40 -10.20 -1.61 18.61
C ASP A 40 -10.72 -1.92 17.19
N GLN A 41 -11.80 -1.26 16.78
CA GLN A 41 -12.40 -1.44 15.46
C GLN A 41 -11.86 -0.40 14.47
N TYR A 42 -11.42 -0.89 13.32
CA TYR A 42 -10.99 -0.02 12.23
C TYR A 42 -12.16 0.86 11.73
N LEU A 43 -11.90 2.16 11.66
CA LEU A 43 -12.84 3.13 11.12
C LEU A 43 -12.39 3.56 9.71
N SER A 44 -13.10 3.06 8.69
CA SER A 44 -12.75 3.36 7.30
C SER A 44 -12.81 4.84 6.99
N THR A 45 -11.71 5.44 6.53
CA THR A 45 -11.63 6.85 6.09
C THR A 45 -11.84 6.94 4.57
N PRO A 46 -12.66 7.87 4.05
CA PRO A 46 -12.86 8.01 2.62
C PRO A 46 -11.57 8.47 1.91
N SER A 47 -11.62 8.48 0.58
CA SER A 47 -10.59 9.13 -0.23
C SER A 47 -10.61 10.64 0.03
N LEU A 48 -9.61 11.14 0.75
CA LEU A 48 -9.46 12.56 1.03
C LEU A 48 -8.71 13.25 -0.11
N PRO A 49 -9.14 14.45 -0.55
CA PRO A 49 -8.38 15.27 -1.50
C PRO A 49 -6.96 15.53 -1.01
N GLY A 50 -5.98 15.55 -1.92
CA GLY A 50 -4.57 15.79 -1.58
C GLY A 50 -4.31 17.12 -0.87
N THR A 51 -5.19 18.11 -1.06
CA THR A 51 -5.15 19.42 -0.38
C THR A 51 -5.32 19.32 1.13
N TRP A 52 -5.89 18.24 1.66
CA TRP A 52 -5.99 18.01 3.11
C TRP A 52 -4.63 17.90 3.79
N LEU A 53 -3.60 17.48 3.06
CA LEU A 53 -2.24 17.39 3.61
C LEU A 53 -1.62 18.77 3.87
N ASN A 54 -2.12 19.82 3.22
CA ASN A 54 -1.66 21.19 3.45
C ASN A 54 -2.19 21.76 4.77
N LYS A 55 -3.18 21.12 5.40
CA LYS A 55 -3.75 21.56 6.68
C LYS A 55 -2.79 21.27 7.83
N PRO A 56 -2.76 22.11 8.89
CA PRO A 56 -2.17 21.73 10.16
C PRO A 56 -2.72 20.38 10.64
N PHE A 57 -1.89 19.59 11.32
CA PHE A 57 -2.25 18.22 11.69
C PHE A 57 -3.50 18.16 12.60
N ALA A 58 -3.62 19.05 13.58
CA ALA A 58 -4.79 19.13 14.45
C ALA A 58 -6.08 19.39 13.65
N GLN A 59 -6.06 20.37 12.73
CA GLN A 59 -7.21 20.66 11.86
C GLN A 59 -7.57 19.47 10.97
N TYR A 60 -6.57 18.77 10.43
CA TYR A 60 -6.79 17.55 9.67
C TYR A 60 -7.56 16.50 10.49
N CYS A 61 -7.17 16.28 11.75
CA CYS A 61 -7.83 15.32 12.63
C CYS A 61 -9.23 15.76 13.02
N GLN A 62 -9.44 17.04 13.34
CA GLN A 62 -10.74 17.61 13.67
C GLN A 62 -11.73 17.49 12.50
N ASP A 63 -11.32 17.89 11.30
CA ASP A 63 -12.16 17.77 10.10
C ASP A 63 -12.52 16.32 9.79
N LEU A 64 -11.56 15.40 10.01
CA LEU A 64 -11.79 13.97 9.80
C LEU A 64 -12.69 13.37 10.87
N ALA A 65 -12.59 13.83 12.12
CA ALA A 65 -13.49 13.46 13.21
C ALA A 65 -14.93 13.90 12.90
N GLN A 66 -15.12 15.15 12.47
CA GLN A 66 -16.42 15.66 12.03
C GLN A 66 -17.00 14.84 10.89
N LEU A 67 -16.19 14.52 9.87
CA LEU A 67 -16.59 13.64 8.76
C LEU A 67 -17.01 12.23 9.22
N LYS A 68 -16.56 11.82 10.41
CA LYS A 68 -16.90 10.54 11.04
C LYS A 68 -17.93 10.63 12.15
N ASN A 69 -18.56 11.79 12.32
CA ASN A 69 -19.51 12.05 13.40
C ASN A 69 -18.91 11.76 14.78
N LEU A 70 -17.63 12.09 14.94
CA LEU A 70 -16.90 12.05 16.20
C LEU A 70 -16.64 13.47 16.67
N SER A 71 -16.62 13.66 17.98
CA SER A 71 -16.32 14.93 18.62
C SER A 71 -14.91 14.89 19.20
N THR A 72 -14.12 15.95 18.95
CA THR A 72 -12.87 16.17 19.66
C THR A 72 -13.16 16.98 20.92
N ASN A 73 -12.46 16.70 22.00
CA ASN A 73 -12.64 17.37 23.30
C ASN A 73 -11.74 18.60 23.46
N GLY A 74 -10.80 18.83 22.55
CA GLY A 74 -9.86 19.96 22.57
C GLY A 74 -8.63 19.73 23.45
N GLU A 75 -8.63 18.65 24.25
CA GLU A 75 -7.53 18.25 25.13
C GLU A 75 -6.58 17.22 24.48
N GLU A 76 -6.79 16.89 23.21
CA GLU A 76 -5.95 15.91 22.53
C GLU A 76 -4.50 16.38 22.37
N ASP A 77 -3.57 15.52 22.76
CA ASP A 77 -2.15 15.68 22.46
C ASP A 77 -1.87 15.34 20.99
N TRP A 78 -2.22 16.27 20.10
CA TRP A 78 -2.01 16.13 18.66
C TRP A 78 -0.53 15.88 18.30
N PRO A 79 0.46 16.57 18.89
CA PRO A 79 1.87 16.25 18.65
C PRO A 79 2.24 14.80 18.98
N ALA A 80 1.81 14.26 20.13
CA ALA A 80 2.08 12.87 20.49
C ALA A 80 1.40 11.88 19.53
N LEU A 81 0.14 12.13 19.16
CA LEU A 81 -0.60 11.30 18.20
C LEU A 81 0.04 11.34 16.81
N GLN A 82 0.55 12.50 16.38
CA GLN A 82 1.28 12.63 15.11
C GLN A 82 2.54 11.76 15.13
N ALA A 83 3.35 11.87 16.19
CA ALA A 83 4.55 11.06 16.36
C ALA A 83 4.23 9.56 16.42
N ALA A 84 3.15 9.18 17.10
CA ALA A 84 2.68 7.80 17.18
C ALA A 84 2.27 7.23 15.81
N GLY A 85 1.60 8.02 14.96
CA GLY A 85 1.25 7.60 13.60
C GLY A 85 2.48 7.39 12.71
N TRP A 86 3.52 8.21 12.85
CA TRP A 86 4.81 7.97 12.17
C TRP A 86 5.49 6.68 12.63
N LYS A 87 5.49 6.41 13.95
CA LYS A 87 5.98 5.12 14.49
C LYS A 87 5.18 3.94 13.95
N ARG A 88 3.85 4.08 13.90
CA ARG A 88 2.95 3.06 13.35
C ARG A 88 3.21 2.82 11.87
N LEU A 89 3.47 3.88 11.10
CA LEU A 89 3.84 3.77 9.69
C LEU A 89 5.15 2.97 9.51
N ALA A 90 6.15 3.21 10.35
CA ALA A 90 7.39 2.42 10.32
C ALA A 90 7.12 0.93 10.59
N GLN A 91 6.24 0.59 11.55
CA GLN A 91 5.84 -0.79 11.81
C GLN A 91 5.14 -1.42 10.61
N VAL A 92 4.17 -0.73 10.01
CA VAL A 92 3.45 -1.21 8.82
C VAL A 92 4.44 -1.49 7.69
N ARG A 93 5.39 -0.59 7.44
CA ARG A 93 6.44 -0.78 6.43
C ARG A 93 7.33 -1.98 6.70
N ASN A 94 7.73 -2.19 7.95
CA ASN A 94 8.52 -3.36 8.33
C ASN A 94 7.77 -4.66 8.05
N LEU A 95 6.46 -4.70 8.29
CA LEU A 95 5.61 -5.85 7.93
C LEU A 95 5.51 -6.00 6.41
N GLU A 96 5.45 -4.90 5.66
CA GLU A 96 5.43 -4.93 4.19
C GLU A 96 6.74 -5.46 3.60
N LEU A 97 7.90 -5.31 4.27
CA LEU A 97 9.18 -5.87 3.82
C LEU A 97 9.11 -7.40 3.71
N VAL A 98 8.55 -8.06 4.73
CA VAL A 98 8.39 -9.52 4.73
C VAL A 98 7.52 -9.96 3.56
N ARG A 99 6.39 -9.28 3.33
CA ARG A 99 5.53 -9.52 2.17
C ARG A 99 6.26 -9.26 0.85
N GLY A 100 7.13 -8.26 0.81
CA GLY A 100 7.96 -7.92 -0.35
C GLY A 100 8.88 -9.06 -0.76
N LEU A 101 9.52 -9.73 0.20
CA LEU A 101 10.43 -10.86 -0.05
C LEU A 101 9.76 -12.00 -0.83
N PHE A 102 8.49 -12.30 -0.53
CA PHE A 102 7.77 -13.40 -1.17
C PHE A 102 7.08 -13.00 -2.48
N ARG A 103 7.03 -11.72 -2.84
CA ARG A 103 6.28 -11.25 -4.01
C ARG A 103 6.80 -11.87 -5.32
N ARG A 104 8.11 -11.75 -5.58
CA ARG A 104 8.73 -12.30 -6.80
C ARG A 104 8.70 -13.83 -6.84
N PRO A 105 9.02 -14.56 -5.75
CA PRO A 105 8.82 -16.00 -5.71
C PRO A 105 7.38 -16.44 -6.03
N MET A 106 6.38 -15.77 -5.45
CA MET A 106 4.97 -16.09 -5.73
C MET A 106 4.56 -15.79 -7.17
N GLU A 107 5.05 -14.67 -7.73
CA GLU A 107 4.81 -14.33 -9.14
C GLU A 107 5.41 -15.39 -10.07
N LEU A 108 6.68 -15.77 -9.85
CA LEU A 108 7.35 -16.82 -10.63
C LEU A 108 6.62 -18.17 -10.52
N TRP A 109 6.23 -18.56 -9.30
CA TRP A 109 5.49 -19.80 -9.09
C TRP A 109 4.20 -19.85 -9.93
N LEU A 110 3.41 -18.78 -9.92
CA LEU A 110 2.17 -18.69 -10.68
C LEU A 110 2.39 -18.67 -12.20
N VAL A 111 3.46 -18.03 -12.68
CA VAL A 111 3.78 -18.00 -14.11
C VAL A 111 4.31 -19.36 -14.59
N LEU A 112 5.10 -20.05 -13.76
CA LEU A 112 5.59 -21.40 -14.05
C LEU A 112 4.47 -22.42 -14.08
N ASP A 113 3.53 -22.37 -13.13
CA ASP A 113 2.32 -23.21 -13.13
C ASP A 113 1.52 -23.02 -14.43
N ARG A 114 1.33 -21.77 -14.85
CA ARG A 114 0.69 -21.45 -16.13
C ARG A 114 1.47 -21.96 -17.34
N ALA A 115 2.80 -21.91 -17.30
CA ALA A 115 3.65 -22.39 -18.38
C ALA A 115 3.52 -23.91 -18.57
N LEU A 116 3.56 -24.67 -17.47
CA LEU A 116 3.37 -26.12 -17.47
C LEU A 116 2.00 -26.50 -18.03
N TYR A 117 0.94 -25.86 -17.55
CA TYR A 117 -0.42 -26.09 -18.06
C TYR A 117 -0.57 -25.87 -19.57
N LEU A 118 0.11 -24.87 -20.14
CA LEU A 118 0.09 -24.61 -21.58
C LEU A 118 0.92 -25.65 -22.35
N SER A 119 2.07 -26.02 -21.80
CA SER A 119 2.92 -27.07 -22.39
C SER A 119 2.20 -28.41 -22.48
N GLU A 120 1.49 -28.81 -21.42
CA GLU A 120 0.66 -30.03 -21.38
C GLU A 120 -0.47 -30.03 -22.43
N ARG A 121 -0.88 -28.84 -22.90
CA ARG A 121 -1.89 -28.67 -23.96
C ARG A 121 -1.32 -28.57 -25.36
N GLY A 122 -0.03 -28.89 -25.53
CA GLY A 122 0.64 -28.89 -26.82
C GLY A 122 1.05 -27.51 -27.32
N TYR A 123 1.21 -26.52 -26.43
CA TYR A 123 1.83 -25.25 -26.78
C TYR A 123 3.36 -25.34 -26.60
N GLU A 124 4.10 -24.74 -27.52
CA GLU A 124 5.47 -24.34 -27.29
C GLU A 124 5.47 -23.08 -26.42
N VAL A 125 6.14 -23.13 -25.27
CA VAL A 125 6.09 -22.07 -24.25
C VAL A 125 7.47 -21.49 -24.02
N GLN A 126 7.57 -20.16 -24.03
CA GLN A 126 8.77 -19.42 -23.67
C GLN A 126 8.47 -18.47 -22.51
N LEU A 127 9.28 -18.55 -21.46
CA LEU A 127 9.23 -17.66 -20.30
C LEU A 127 10.50 -16.82 -20.24
N GLY A 128 10.34 -15.51 -20.09
CA GLY A 128 11.46 -14.59 -19.95
C GLY A 128 11.05 -13.27 -19.31
N GLU A 129 11.97 -12.32 -19.32
CA GLU A 129 11.75 -10.94 -18.90
C GLU A 129 11.73 -10.02 -20.12
N PHE A 130 10.79 -9.07 -20.19
CA PHE A 130 10.69 -8.13 -21.31
C PHE A 130 11.41 -6.80 -21.05
N CYS A 131 11.74 -6.50 -19.79
CA CYS A 131 12.50 -5.31 -19.39
C CYS A 131 13.17 -5.49 -18.02
N ASP A 132 14.00 -4.53 -17.63
CA ASP A 132 14.54 -4.46 -16.27
C ASP A 132 13.40 -4.22 -15.25
N SER A 133 13.46 -4.94 -14.13
CA SER A 133 12.54 -4.80 -12.99
C SER A 133 12.47 -3.38 -12.41
N HIS A 134 13.53 -2.58 -12.57
CA HIS A 134 13.57 -1.18 -12.14
C HIS A 134 12.64 -0.28 -12.96
N LEU A 135 12.34 -0.65 -14.21
CA LEU A 135 11.38 0.07 -15.06
C LEU A 135 9.95 -0.27 -14.65
N THR A 136 9.67 -1.56 -14.43
CA THR A 136 8.41 -2.04 -13.87
C THR A 136 8.63 -3.38 -13.16
N PRO A 137 8.09 -3.57 -11.94
CA PRO A 137 8.17 -4.86 -11.24
C PRO A 137 7.46 -5.98 -12.01
N ARG A 138 6.47 -5.62 -12.85
CA ARG A 138 5.81 -6.55 -13.77
C ARG A 138 6.65 -6.65 -15.03
N ASN A 139 7.75 -7.40 -14.98
CA ASN A 139 8.65 -7.55 -16.12
C ASN A 139 8.67 -8.97 -16.72
N LEU A 140 7.90 -9.91 -16.19
CA LEU A 140 7.80 -11.27 -16.73
C LEU A 140 6.89 -11.33 -17.97
N MET A 141 7.28 -12.15 -18.93
CA MET A 141 6.55 -12.43 -20.16
C MET A 141 6.46 -13.95 -20.38
N LEU A 142 5.25 -14.42 -20.67
CA LEU A 142 4.97 -15.80 -21.06
C LEU A 142 4.41 -15.81 -22.48
N LEU A 143 5.16 -16.35 -23.42
CA LEU A 143 4.74 -16.57 -24.80
C LEU A 143 4.32 -18.04 -24.96
N ALA A 144 3.22 -18.28 -25.66
CA ALA A 144 2.74 -19.62 -25.94
C ALA A 144 2.22 -19.68 -27.38
N GLN A 145 2.80 -20.56 -28.18
CA GLN A 145 2.44 -20.76 -29.58
C GLN A 145 1.98 -22.20 -29.78
N ARG A 146 0.88 -22.39 -30.52
CA ARG A 146 0.43 -23.71 -30.91
C ARG A 146 1.16 -24.10 -32.18
N CYS A 147 1.92 -25.19 -32.16
CA CYS A 147 2.46 -25.76 -33.38
C CYS A 147 1.27 -26.25 -34.23
N GLY A 148 1.17 -25.73 -35.45
CA GLY A 148 0.15 -26.13 -36.43
C GLY A 148 0.46 -27.48 -37.04
#